data_AF-A0A3A5AR08-F1
#
_entry.id   AF-A0A3A5AR08-F1
#
_cell.length_a   1.000
_cell.length_b   1.000
_cell.length_c   1.000
_cell.angle_alpha   90.00
_cell.angle_beta   90.00
_cell.angle_gamma   90.00
#
_symmetry.space_group_name_H-M   'P 1'
#
loop_
_entity.id
_entity.type
_entity.pdbx_description
1 polymer ?
#
loop_
_entity_poly.entity_id
_entity_poly.type
_entity_poly.pdbx_seq_one_letter_code
_entity_poly.pdbx_strand_id
1 'polypeptide(L)'
;MRPLTETLEEALSSGKRRPAYKIYAFDPSLDSLGEIVRGEYAQVPYDLTPFCENISWTPAKLSFTLGDPEGLFHPDSGTERAYLRDGAIIRLKEGDGRVAADLWPWTFTGLIRGQIGWQKVRKSQGLVAKVTAYSRENSQSLKRRKITSKEYTVGTELGVFLYDIAKDFLGLDPKEIRIPPVLGLQLRHKVNQIAQMSPWDAVCTILETVGKVPYFDGDGRLTCIDKNMHRLPDRVLPDYIRIHDYQIPERSQDTINKIKVVFLDAALERVDGPYQKLGQAQVTTGFFSMHEKLECWWSEDRKQRASGTSMKVLKSVNSGILPVGTERYEEKDEFHGEIHVDIAVWVPILATVMLLEYIAAAAIPDQTSGGQPVQVAPMSGTGITLPFGFTISWGRLLQAQAMGAIMLIMMSLGSAQYEIWGTPYDYAYLEKESVAIEEGLEYWEENERVIKNDFLGSYEQADSLAILEHIWEKSNAYPRKLLIDDDLALEIGDILVLPDGRKFMISGMSKAVRRGEVPILNLEGFKVMTP
;
A
#
# COMPACT_ATOMS: atom_id res chain seq x y z
N MET A 1 7.15 21.12 21.72
CA MET A 1 8.00 21.68 22.81
C MET A 1 8.34 20.64 23.86
N ARG A 2 9.58 20.73 24.35
CA ARG A 2 10.07 19.94 25.47
C ARG A 2 9.59 20.52 26.79
N PRO A 3 9.01 19.71 27.71
CA PRO A 3 8.73 20.17 29.05
C PRO A 3 10.04 20.41 29.80
N LEU A 4 10.20 21.61 30.37
CA LEU A 4 11.30 21.95 31.26
C LEU A 4 10.81 21.94 32.71
N THR A 5 11.72 21.75 33.65
CA THR A 5 11.42 21.93 35.08
C THR A 5 11.21 23.42 35.36
N GLU A 6 10.29 23.77 36.26
CA GLU A 6 9.99 25.17 36.61
C GLU A 6 11.25 25.94 37.00
N THR A 7 12.12 25.32 37.80
CA THR A 7 13.41 25.89 38.23
C THR A 7 14.34 26.19 37.07
N LEU A 8 14.35 25.32 36.04
CA LEU A 8 15.16 25.54 34.86
C LEU A 8 14.56 26.64 34.00
N GLU A 9 13.23 26.63 33.77
CA GLU A 9 12.56 27.68 33.00
C GLU A 9 12.74 29.07 33.63
N GLU A 10 12.64 29.18 34.95
CA GLU A 10 12.94 30.41 35.68
C GLU A 10 14.39 30.85 35.45
N ALA A 11 15.36 29.93 35.58
CA ALA A 11 16.76 30.23 35.31
C ALA A 11 17.00 30.69 33.85
N LEU A 12 16.35 30.05 32.88
CA LEU A 12 16.50 30.41 31.47
C LEU A 12 15.86 31.76 31.14
N SER A 13 14.79 32.14 31.83
CA SER A 13 14.08 33.41 31.63
C SER A 13 14.74 34.62 32.31
N SER A 14 15.50 34.40 33.40
CA SER A 14 16.01 35.46 34.29
C SER A 14 17.09 36.38 33.70
N GLY A 15 17.51 36.19 32.43
CA GLY A 15 18.56 36.98 31.76
C GLY A 15 19.98 36.84 32.35
N LYS A 16 20.18 36.01 33.38
CA LYS A 16 21.46 35.79 34.08
C LYS A 16 21.96 34.36 33.92
N ARG A 17 21.88 33.85 32.69
CA ARG A 17 22.21 32.45 32.38
C ARG A 17 23.66 32.12 32.70
N ARG A 18 23.89 30.91 33.23
CA ARG A 18 25.22 30.28 33.37
C ARG A 18 25.23 28.97 32.59
N PRO A 19 25.39 29.02 31.26
CA PRO A 19 25.32 27.84 30.40
C PRO A 19 26.31 26.78 30.83
N ALA A 20 25.80 25.57 31.02
CA ALA A 20 26.60 24.41 31.38
C ALA A 20 26.10 23.19 30.60
N TYR A 21 27.01 22.25 30.34
CA TYR A 21 26.71 21.02 29.65
C TYR A 21 27.46 19.86 30.29
N LYS A 22 26.96 18.66 30.04
CA LYS A 22 27.67 17.41 30.34
C LYS A 22 27.53 16.41 29.21
N ILE A 23 28.63 15.75 28.86
CA ILE A 23 28.65 14.68 27.87
C ILE A 23 28.93 13.38 28.61
N TYR A 24 28.01 12.43 28.45
CA TYR A 24 28.10 11.12 29.05
C TYR A 24 28.29 10.05 27.99
N ALA A 25 29.17 9.10 28.27
CA ALA A 25 29.37 7.89 27.48
C ALA A 25 28.96 6.65 28.26
N PHE A 26 28.42 5.69 27.53
CA PHE A 26 27.98 4.41 28.07
C PHE A 26 28.61 3.27 27.26
N ASP A 27 29.09 2.26 27.97
CA ASP A 27 29.62 1.04 27.40
C ASP A 27 28.48 0.22 26.75
N PRO A 28 28.55 -0.04 25.43
CA PRO A 28 27.50 -0.77 24.72
C PRO A 28 27.47 -2.28 25.01
N SER A 29 28.41 -2.83 25.79
CA SER A 29 28.34 -4.24 26.25
C SER A 29 27.57 -4.43 27.55
N LEU A 30 27.36 -3.35 28.30
CA LEU A 30 26.63 -3.40 29.56
C LEU A 30 25.18 -2.99 29.38
N ASP A 31 24.94 -1.90 28.64
CA ASP A 31 23.61 -1.36 28.43
C ASP A 31 23.33 -1.13 26.94
N SER A 32 22.13 -1.49 26.53
CA SER A 32 21.60 -1.16 25.21
C SER A 32 21.08 0.28 25.15
N LEU A 33 20.99 0.83 23.93
CA LEU A 33 20.42 2.17 23.74
C LEU A 33 19.00 2.29 24.31
N GLY A 34 18.19 1.24 24.16
CA GLY A 34 16.82 1.25 24.68
C GLY A 34 16.77 1.34 26.21
N GLU A 35 17.60 0.58 26.92
CA GLU A 35 17.68 0.64 28.38
C GLU A 35 18.09 2.03 28.86
N ILE A 36 19.03 2.68 28.17
CA ILE A 36 19.47 4.04 28.51
C ILE A 36 18.36 5.08 28.27
N VAL A 37 17.61 4.97 27.17
CA VAL A 37 16.48 5.87 26.86
C VAL A 37 15.34 5.69 27.87
N ARG A 38 15.13 4.46 28.36
CA ARG A 38 14.15 4.16 29.44
C ARG A 38 14.63 4.56 30.83
N GLY A 39 15.94 4.82 31.00
CA GLY A 39 16.55 5.10 32.30
C GLY A 39 16.80 3.86 33.15
N GLU A 40 16.81 2.68 32.54
CA GLU A 40 16.94 1.35 33.16
C GLU A 40 18.37 0.81 32.95
N TYR A 41 19.40 1.65 33.10
CA TYR A 41 20.80 1.27 32.83
C TYR A 41 21.54 0.86 34.13
N ALA A 42 22.40 -0.15 34.03
CA ALA A 42 23.11 -0.75 35.15
C ALA A 42 24.45 -0.05 35.46
N GLN A 43 25.07 0.59 34.46
CA GLN A 43 26.37 1.23 34.62
C GLN A 43 26.27 2.68 35.12
N VAL A 44 27.31 3.16 35.80
CA VAL A 44 27.47 4.59 36.02
C VAL A 44 28.04 5.20 34.73
N PRO A 45 27.37 6.18 34.10
CA PRO A 45 27.87 6.79 32.87
C PRO A 45 29.21 7.47 33.08
N TYR A 46 30.11 7.34 32.12
CA TYR A 46 31.39 8.01 32.15
C TYR A 46 31.23 9.47 31.74
N ASP A 47 31.72 10.41 32.57
CA ASP A 47 31.66 11.84 32.28
C ASP A 47 32.83 12.26 31.37
N LEU A 48 32.56 12.38 30.07
CA LEU A 48 33.55 12.82 29.07
C LEU A 48 33.77 14.33 29.08
N THR A 49 32.94 15.09 29.80
CA THR A 49 32.96 16.56 29.78
C THR A 49 34.36 17.17 29.95
N PRO A 50 35.23 16.70 30.87
CA PRO A 50 36.58 17.24 31.05
C PRO A 50 37.49 17.16 29.82
N PHE A 51 37.26 16.19 28.95
CA PHE A 51 38.09 15.90 27.78
C PHE A 51 37.56 16.55 26.50
N CYS A 52 36.34 17.08 26.51
CA CYS A 52 35.65 17.57 25.32
C CYS A 52 35.89 19.07 25.06
N GLU A 53 36.29 19.37 23.83
CA GLU A 53 36.41 20.71 23.25
C GLU A 53 35.67 20.80 21.90
N ASN A 54 35.37 22.02 21.43
CA ASN A 54 34.80 22.28 20.11
C ASN A 54 33.53 21.47 19.79
N ILE A 55 32.53 21.55 20.66
CA ILE A 55 31.28 20.81 20.51
C ILE A 55 30.40 21.47 19.46
N SER A 56 29.94 20.67 18.50
CA SER A 56 28.95 21.03 17.49
C SER A 56 27.79 20.05 17.56
N TRP A 57 26.59 20.59 17.74
CA TRP A 57 25.36 19.84 17.93
C TRP A 57 24.37 20.13 16.80
N THR A 58 23.75 19.07 16.31
CA THR A 58 22.49 19.07 15.55
C THR A 58 21.62 17.90 16.07
N PRO A 59 20.30 17.93 15.88
CA PRO A 59 19.42 16.81 16.26
C PRO A 59 19.83 15.46 15.65
N ALA A 60 20.42 15.48 14.44
CA ALA A 60 20.87 14.27 13.75
C ALA A 60 22.27 13.80 14.18
N LYS A 61 23.11 14.70 14.71
CA LYS A 61 24.54 14.45 14.94
C LYS A 61 25.12 15.33 16.04
N LEU A 62 25.91 14.71 16.91
CA LEU A 62 26.79 15.40 17.85
C LEU A 62 28.24 15.15 17.45
N SER A 63 29.06 16.20 17.43
CA SER A 63 30.50 16.07 17.20
C SER A 63 31.30 16.93 18.15
N PHE A 64 32.44 16.42 18.60
CA PHE A 64 33.34 17.13 19.49
C PHE A 64 34.77 16.63 19.32
N THR A 65 35.73 17.45 19.72
CA THR A 65 37.14 17.09 19.80
C THR A 65 37.41 16.59 21.22
N LEU A 66 38.01 15.41 21.34
CA LEU A 66 38.41 14.82 22.61
C LEU A 66 39.93 14.93 22.75
N GLY A 67 40.39 15.63 23.79
CA GLY A 67 41.79 15.67 24.19
C GLY A 67 42.07 14.60 25.24
N ASP A 68 42.92 13.63 24.91
CA ASP A 68 43.28 12.51 25.78
C ASP A 68 44.81 12.51 26.02
N PRO A 69 45.29 13.24 27.03
CA PRO A 69 46.72 13.37 27.29
C PRO A 69 47.36 12.06 27.77
N GLU A 70 46.58 11.17 28.41
CA GLU A 70 47.03 9.92 29.02
C GLU A 70 46.76 8.69 28.15
N GLY A 71 45.99 8.84 27.07
CA GLY A 71 45.64 7.75 26.15
C GLY A 71 44.64 6.76 26.73
N LEU A 72 43.79 7.20 27.66
CA LEU A 72 42.80 6.38 28.36
C LEU A 72 41.77 5.75 27.41
N PHE A 73 41.42 6.42 26.32
CA PHE A 73 40.38 5.96 25.39
C PHE A 73 40.93 5.43 24.07
N HIS A 74 42.26 5.34 23.92
CA HIS A 74 42.88 4.80 22.72
C HIS A 74 42.43 3.34 22.49
N PRO A 75 42.05 2.93 21.25
CA PRO A 75 41.44 1.62 21.00
C PRO A 75 42.35 0.44 21.40
N ASP A 76 43.66 0.60 21.22
CA ASP A 76 44.62 -0.49 21.42
C ASP A 76 45.17 -0.58 22.85
N SER A 77 45.32 0.56 23.53
CA SER A 77 46.07 0.68 24.78
C SER A 77 45.28 1.30 25.93
N GLY A 78 44.12 1.90 25.63
CA GLY A 78 43.32 2.62 26.61
C GLY A 78 42.54 1.69 27.53
N THR A 79 42.57 1.98 28.83
CA THR A 79 41.79 1.29 29.86
C THR A 79 40.28 1.55 29.74
N GLU A 80 39.92 2.71 29.19
CA GLU A 80 38.55 3.21 29.06
C GLU A 80 38.04 3.17 27.61
N ARG A 81 38.74 2.43 26.74
CA ARG A 81 38.39 2.26 25.31
C ARG A 81 36.95 1.84 25.04
N ALA A 82 36.30 1.19 26.01
CA ALA A 82 34.92 0.70 25.87
C ALA A 82 33.90 1.83 25.71
N TYR A 83 34.19 3.03 26.21
CA TYR A 83 33.30 4.19 26.13
C TYR A 83 33.37 4.96 24.80
N LEU A 84 34.38 4.69 23.96
CA LEU A 84 34.60 5.36 22.67
C LEU A 84 34.76 4.38 21.50
N ARG A 85 34.30 3.13 21.64
CA ARG A 85 34.28 2.15 20.54
C ARG A 85 33.04 2.31 19.66
N ASP A 86 33.03 1.59 18.54
CA ASP A 86 31.85 1.48 17.69
C ASP A 86 30.63 0.98 18.48
N GLY A 87 29.49 1.64 18.30
CA GLY A 87 28.26 1.36 19.04
C GLY A 87 28.17 2.01 20.42
N ALA A 88 29.23 2.68 20.92
CA ALA A 88 29.16 3.37 22.20
C ALA A 88 28.10 4.48 22.19
N ILE A 89 27.37 4.61 23.29
CA ILE A 89 26.20 5.49 23.38
C ILE A 89 26.65 6.79 24.02
N ILE A 90 26.35 7.91 23.35
CA ILE A 90 26.70 9.26 23.79
C ILE A 90 25.43 10.04 24.05
N ARG A 91 25.36 10.69 25.21
CA ARG A 91 24.28 11.62 25.56
C ARG A 91 24.81 12.97 25.97
N LEU A 92 24.10 14.02 25.56
CA LEU A 92 24.37 15.41 25.95
C LEU A 92 23.26 15.89 26.88
N LYS A 93 23.65 16.41 28.06
CA LYS A 93 22.80 17.25 28.91
C LYS A 93 23.20 18.69 28.78
N GLU A 94 22.22 19.57 28.72
CA GLU A 94 22.43 21.01 28.74
C GLU A 94 21.51 21.66 29.77
N GLY A 95 22.01 22.69 30.44
CA GLY A 95 21.26 23.40 31.45
C GLY A 95 21.99 24.65 31.93
N ASP A 96 21.64 25.07 33.14
CA ASP A 96 22.22 26.22 33.80
C ASP A 96 22.96 25.76 35.06
N GLY A 97 24.19 26.24 35.28
CA GLY A 97 25.01 25.93 36.45
C GLY A 97 24.41 26.35 37.80
N ARG A 98 23.32 27.14 37.80
CA ARG A 98 22.52 27.46 39.00
C ARG A 98 21.54 26.35 39.37
N VAL A 99 21.22 25.45 38.45
CA VAL A 99 20.28 24.34 38.63
C VAL A 99 21.06 23.03 38.71
N ALA A 100 20.62 22.12 39.57
CA ALA A 100 21.26 20.81 39.72
C ALA A 100 21.21 20.01 38.40
N ALA A 101 22.29 19.28 38.08
CA ALA A 101 22.50 18.66 36.77
C ALA A 101 21.59 17.44 36.48
N ASP A 102 21.00 16.87 37.52
CA ASP A 102 19.95 15.85 37.44
C ASP A 102 18.67 16.40 36.81
N LEU A 103 18.33 17.67 37.08
CA LEU A 103 17.17 18.37 36.53
C LEU A 103 17.37 18.89 35.09
N TRP A 104 18.58 18.74 34.53
CA TRP A 104 18.86 19.17 33.15
C TRP A 104 18.31 18.15 32.15
N PRO A 105 17.63 18.61 31.07
CA PRO A 105 17.12 17.74 30.02
C PRO A 105 18.26 17.14 29.19
N TRP A 106 17.98 15.99 28.57
CA TRP A 106 18.83 15.45 27.53
C TRP A 106 18.51 16.15 26.20
N THR A 107 19.54 16.69 25.55
CA THR A 107 19.38 17.41 24.28
C THR A 107 19.89 16.63 23.08
N PHE A 108 20.62 15.54 23.33
CA PHE A 108 21.03 14.59 22.31
C PHE A 108 21.23 13.21 22.91
N THR A 109 20.81 12.18 22.17
CA THR A 109 21.07 10.77 22.47
C THR A 109 21.40 10.06 21.17
N GLY A 110 22.57 9.43 21.08
CA GLY A 110 23.04 8.81 19.84
C GLY A 110 24.14 7.78 20.03
N LEU A 111 24.60 7.21 18.92
CA LEU A 111 25.57 6.13 18.87
C LEU A 111 26.80 6.55 18.05
N ILE A 112 27.98 6.18 18.51
CA ILE A 112 29.21 6.26 17.69
C ILE A 112 29.12 5.19 16.61
N ARG A 113 29.50 5.56 15.38
CA ARG A 113 29.52 4.64 14.23
C ARG A 113 30.91 4.62 13.61
N GLY A 114 31.47 3.42 13.52
CA GLY A 114 32.81 3.18 13.03
C GLY A 114 33.90 3.49 14.05
N GLN A 115 35.14 3.31 13.62
CA GLN A 115 36.31 3.59 14.46
C GLN A 115 36.61 5.09 14.47
N ILE A 116 36.87 5.62 15.66
CA ILE A 116 37.26 7.02 15.84
C ILE A 116 38.70 7.20 15.34
N GLY A 117 38.91 8.22 14.51
CA GLY A 117 40.23 8.60 14.05
C GLY A 117 41.02 9.31 15.15
N TRP A 118 42.20 8.78 15.47
CA TRP A 118 43.12 9.34 16.46
C TRP A 118 44.29 10.05 15.78
N GLN A 119 44.65 11.23 16.28
CA GLN A 119 45.77 12.02 15.80
C GLN A 119 46.68 12.37 16.97
N LYS A 120 47.98 12.16 16.79
CA LYS A 120 49.01 12.59 17.74
C LYS A 120 49.38 14.04 17.48
N VAL A 121 49.35 14.87 18.52
CA VAL A 121 49.74 16.28 18.39
C VAL A 121 51.26 16.36 18.23
N ARG A 122 51.75 17.04 17.17
CA ARG A 122 53.19 17.08 16.84
C ARG A 122 54.10 17.66 17.94
N LYS A 123 53.56 18.37 18.93
CA LYS A 123 54.31 19.08 19.99
C LYS A 123 53.98 18.65 21.43
N SER A 124 53.02 17.76 21.65
CA SER A 124 52.69 17.22 22.97
C SER A 124 52.57 15.70 22.88
N GLN A 125 52.73 14.99 24.01
CA GLN A 125 52.41 13.55 24.05
C GLN A 125 50.89 13.28 23.97
N GLY A 126 50.06 14.33 23.92
CA GLY A 126 48.62 14.19 23.93
C GLY A 126 48.05 13.64 22.61
N LEU A 127 47.08 12.75 22.78
CA LEU A 127 46.25 12.22 21.70
C LEU A 127 45.01 13.10 21.55
N VAL A 128 44.60 13.35 20.32
CA VAL A 128 43.38 14.07 20.01
C VAL A 128 42.53 13.21 19.07
N ALA A 129 41.25 13.09 19.38
CA ALA A 129 40.28 12.39 18.57
C ALA A 129 39.13 13.30 18.17
N LYS A 130 38.61 13.12 16.97
CA LYS A 130 37.34 13.75 16.57
C LYS A 130 36.24 12.71 16.71
N VAL A 131 35.41 12.88 17.73
CA VAL A 131 34.29 11.99 18.02
C VAL A 131 33.06 12.49 17.29
N THR A 132 32.30 11.56 16.69
CA THR A 132 31.01 11.85 16.10
C THR A 132 30.02 10.77 16.48
N ALA A 133 28.92 11.18 17.11
CA ALA A 133 27.78 10.34 17.43
C ALA A 133 26.59 10.74 16.54
N TYR A 134 25.82 9.75 16.11
CA TYR A 134 24.66 9.92 15.24
C TYR A 134 23.38 9.52 15.97
N SER A 135 22.30 10.25 15.74
CA SER A 135 20.97 9.86 16.22
C SER A 135 20.55 8.50 15.66
N ARG A 136 19.63 7.81 16.35
CA ARG A 136 19.14 6.46 16.01
C ARG A 136 18.54 6.40 14.60
N GLU A 137 17.95 7.49 14.13
CA GLU A 137 17.43 7.63 12.76
C GLU A 137 18.49 7.30 11.69
N ASN A 138 19.74 7.69 11.93
CA ASN A 138 20.84 7.50 10.98
C ASN A 138 21.42 6.08 11.00
N SER A 139 20.79 5.16 11.72
CA SER A 139 21.15 3.75 11.70
C SER A 139 20.83 3.10 10.36
N GLN A 140 21.86 2.55 9.70
CA GLN A 140 21.68 1.84 8.43
C GLN A 140 20.74 0.63 8.54
N SER A 141 20.65 0.00 9.72
CA SER A 141 19.73 -1.12 9.95
C SER A 141 18.27 -0.74 9.74
N LEU A 142 17.90 0.51 10.04
CA LEU A 142 16.53 1.02 9.90
C LEU A 142 16.21 1.47 8.48
N LYS A 143 17.24 1.94 7.74
CA LYS A 143 17.09 2.49 6.39
C LYS A 143 17.31 1.47 5.26
N ARG A 144 18.07 0.39 5.48
CA ARG A 144 18.45 -0.57 4.42
C ARG A 144 17.73 -1.91 4.46
N ARG A 145 17.40 -2.42 5.65
CA ARG A 145 16.73 -3.72 5.79
C ARG A 145 15.34 -3.63 5.16
N LYS A 146 14.95 -4.58 4.33
CA LYS A 146 13.57 -4.68 3.84
C LYS A 146 12.76 -5.60 4.74
N ILE A 147 11.54 -5.21 5.04
CA ILE A 147 10.63 -5.93 5.92
C ILE A 147 9.29 -6.16 5.23
N THR A 148 8.61 -7.21 5.68
CA THR A 148 7.21 -7.48 5.35
C THR A 148 6.45 -7.65 6.65
N SER A 149 5.40 -6.86 6.86
CA SER A 149 4.63 -6.89 8.10
C SER A 149 3.68 -8.09 8.13
N LYS A 150 3.05 -8.36 9.27
CA LYS A 150 1.83 -9.17 9.29
C LYS A 150 0.69 -8.47 8.53
N GLU A 151 -0.34 -9.22 8.20
CA GLU A 151 -1.57 -8.69 7.61
C GLU A 151 -2.46 -8.06 8.70
N TYR A 152 -3.01 -6.90 8.40
CA TYR A 152 -3.95 -6.18 9.26
C TYR A 152 -5.32 -6.10 8.60
N THR A 153 -6.35 -6.45 9.38
CA THR A 153 -7.73 -6.46 8.92
C THR A 153 -8.36 -5.07 8.97
N VAL A 154 -9.49 -4.90 8.27
CA VAL A 154 -10.35 -3.70 8.34
C VAL A 154 -10.65 -3.33 9.79
N GLY A 155 -10.64 -2.03 10.08
CA GLY A 155 -10.98 -1.47 11.39
C GLY A 155 -9.80 -1.42 12.37
N THR A 156 -8.66 -2.00 12.02
CA THR A 156 -7.44 -1.83 12.82
C THR A 156 -7.05 -0.37 12.85
N GLU A 157 -6.75 0.14 14.04
CA GLU A 157 -6.32 1.52 14.24
C GLU A 157 -4.84 1.69 13.80
N LEU A 158 -4.56 2.81 13.14
CA LEU A 158 -3.28 3.08 12.50
C LEU A 158 -2.10 3.15 13.49
N GLY A 159 -2.32 3.70 14.69
CA GLY A 159 -1.37 3.69 15.80
C GLY A 159 -1.02 2.28 16.27
N VAL A 160 -1.97 1.35 16.38
CA VAL A 160 -1.66 -0.07 16.68
C VAL A 160 -0.73 -0.65 15.62
N PHE A 161 -1.01 -0.38 14.35
CA PHE A 161 -0.13 -0.79 13.25
C PHE A 161 1.27 -0.17 13.37
N LEU A 162 1.36 1.13 13.66
CA LEU A 162 2.63 1.83 13.88
C LEU A 162 3.43 1.21 15.04
N TYR A 163 2.78 0.93 16.17
CA TYR A 163 3.40 0.37 17.37
C TYR A 163 3.92 -1.05 17.12
N ASP A 164 3.19 -1.87 16.37
CA ASP A 164 3.65 -3.20 15.98
C ASP A 164 4.90 -3.10 15.09
N ILE A 165 4.93 -2.20 14.11
CA ILE A 165 6.11 -1.99 13.26
C ILE A 165 7.30 -1.48 14.09
N ALA A 166 7.06 -0.52 14.98
CA ALA A 166 8.10 0.04 15.84
C ALA A 166 8.69 -1.01 16.78
N LYS A 167 7.86 -1.88 17.34
CA LYS A 167 8.30 -2.95 18.23
C LYS A 167 9.06 -4.05 17.48
N ASP A 168 8.45 -4.61 16.45
CA ASP A 168 8.96 -5.81 15.79
C ASP A 168 10.16 -5.54 14.87
N PHE A 169 10.21 -4.35 14.26
CA PHE A 169 11.23 -4.03 13.25
C PHE A 169 12.20 -2.91 13.64
N LEU A 170 11.78 -1.89 14.40
CA LEU A 170 12.70 -0.88 14.94
C LEU A 170 13.34 -1.32 16.28
N GLY A 171 12.80 -2.35 16.92
CA GLY A 171 13.23 -2.80 18.25
C GLY A 171 13.01 -1.74 19.31
N LEU A 172 11.90 -1.01 19.23
CA LEU A 172 11.51 0.01 20.21
C LEU A 172 10.57 -0.61 21.24
N ASP A 173 10.84 -0.34 22.52
CA ASP A 173 9.87 -0.60 23.58
C ASP A 173 8.73 0.44 23.52
N PRO A 174 7.49 0.11 23.92
CA PRO A 174 6.41 1.09 23.99
C PRO A 174 6.75 2.35 24.80
N LYS A 175 7.62 2.27 25.82
CA LYS A 175 8.08 3.44 26.59
C LYS A 175 9.01 4.37 25.79
N GLU A 176 9.60 3.89 24.70
CA GLU A 176 10.46 4.67 23.79
C GLU A 176 9.66 5.39 22.71
N ILE A 177 8.34 5.17 22.63
CA ILE A 177 7.46 5.77 21.63
C ILE A 177 6.61 6.85 22.31
N ARG A 178 6.82 8.11 21.92
CA ARG A 178 6.07 9.27 22.42
C ARG A 178 4.83 9.60 21.58
N ILE A 179 4.70 8.98 20.41
CA ILE A 179 3.54 9.12 19.52
C ILE A 179 2.34 8.45 20.20
N PRO A 180 1.16 9.08 20.28
CA PRO A 180 -0.01 8.45 20.88
C PRO A 180 -0.42 7.19 20.11
N PRO A 181 -0.89 6.13 20.81
CA PRO A 181 -1.32 4.88 20.17
C PRO A 181 -2.64 5.02 19.41
N VAL A 182 -3.33 6.17 19.50
CA VAL A 182 -4.53 6.47 18.73
C VAL A 182 -4.25 7.69 17.86
N LEU A 183 -4.14 7.46 16.55
CA LEU A 183 -3.90 8.47 15.52
C LEU A 183 -5.20 8.94 14.85
N GLY A 184 -6.33 8.29 15.13
CA GLY A 184 -7.65 8.70 14.66
C GLY A 184 -8.02 8.21 13.26
N LEU A 185 -7.23 7.31 12.67
CA LEU A 185 -7.50 6.68 11.38
C LEU A 185 -7.53 5.16 11.54
N GLN A 186 -8.51 4.53 10.88
CA GLN A 186 -8.65 3.07 10.82
C GLN A 186 -8.43 2.58 9.40
N LEU A 187 -7.78 1.44 9.28
CA LEU A 187 -7.54 0.77 8.00
C LEU A 187 -8.87 0.32 7.37
N ARG A 188 -9.04 0.56 6.08
CA ARG A 188 -10.32 0.31 5.39
C ARG A 188 -10.31 -0.91 4.47
N HIS A 189 -9.16 -1.32 3.97
CA HIS A 189 -9.05 -2.47 3.07
C HIS A 189 -9.07 -3.80 3.82
N LYS A 190 -9.50 -4.87 3.14
CA LYS A 190 -9.61 -6.22 3.72
C LYS A 190 -8.28 -6.73 4.29
N VAL A 191 -7.20 -6.47 3.55
CA VAL A 191 -5.84 -6.88 3.88
C VAL A 191 -4.95 -5.66 3.69
N ASN A 192 -4.29 -5.23 4.76
CA ASN A 192 -3.32 -4.15 4.75
C ASN A 192 -1.98 -4.72 5.21
N GLN A 193 -0.92 -4.44 4.46
CA GLN A 193 0.40 -4.98 4.76
C GLN A 193 1.47 -4.06 4.17
N ILE A 194 2.59 -3.92 4.86
CA ILE A 194 3.79 -3.34 4.30
C ILE A 194 4.61 -4.46 3.68
N ALA A 195 4.97 -4.30 2.41
CA ALA A 195 5.75 -5.28 1.66
C ALA A 195 7.03 -4.65 1.11
N GLN A 196 8.18 -5.25 1.43
CA GLN A 196 9.50 -4.89 0.88
C GLN A 196 9.92 -3.41 1.10
N MET A 197 9.48 -2.80 2.19
CA MET A 197 9.88 -1.43 2.59
C MET A 197 10.89 -1.46 3.72
N SER A 198 11.66 -0.37 3.92
CA SER A 198 12.51 -0.29 5.10
C SER A 198 11.69 0.01 6.36
N PRO A 199 12.11 -0.42 7.56
CA PRO A 199 11.42 -0.10 8.79
C PRO A 199 11.19 1.41 9.00
N TRP A 200 12.15 2.24 8.57
CA TRP A 200 12.00 3.69 8.65
C TRP A 200 10.98 4.20 7.63
N ASP A 201 11.09 3.77 6.37
CA ASP A 201 10.13 4.18 5.31
C ASP A 201 8.71 3.72 5.64
N ALA A 202 8.56 2.53 6.22
CA ALA A 202 7.31 2.00 6.73
C ALA A 202 6.63 2.96 7.73
N VAL A 203 7.39 3.43 8.72
CA VAL A 203 6.91 4.37 9.73
C VAL A 203 6.60 5.73 9.12
N CYS A 204 7.41 6.20 8.17
CA CYS A 204 7.13 7.42 7.41
C CYS A 204 5.81 7.31 6.64
N THR A 205 5.58 6.24 5.88
CA THR A 205 4.36 6.05 5.07
C THR A 205 3.11 5.90 5.94
N ILE A 206 3.22 5.21 7.08
CA ILE A 206 2.12 5.13 8.06
C ILE A 206 1.78 6.54 8.58
N LEU A 207 2.77 7.30 9.04
CA LEU A 207 2.55 8.64 9.60
C LEU A 207 2.17 9.69 8.55
N GLU A 208 2.56 9.50 7.28
CA GLU A 208 2.18 10.36 6.17
C GLU A 208 0.66 10.38 5.95
N THR A 209 -0.04 9.27 6.22
CA THR A 209 -1.52 9.22 6.14
C THR A 209 -2.23 10.24 7.05
N VAL A 210 -1.58 10.64 8.14
CA VAL A 210 -2.10 11.59 9.13
C VAL A 210 -1.34 12.92 9.12
N GLY A 211 -0.53 13.18 8.08
CA GLY A 211 0.23 14.42 7.93
C GLY A 211 1.33 14.59 8.98
N LYS A 212 2.00 13.50 9.39
CA LYS A 212 3.06 13.53 10.42
C LYS A 212 4.39 13.04 9.88
N VAL A 213 5.49 13.57 10.43
CA VAL A 213 6.87 13.17 10.07
C VAL A 213 7.58 12.59 11.29
N PRO A 214 8.07 11.34 11.26
CA PRO A 214 8.78 10.75 12.40
C PRO A 214 10.17 11.37 12.58
N TYR A 215 10.61 11.50 13.84
CA TYR A 215 11.99 11.80 14.20
C TYR A 215 12.30 11.28 15.62
N PHE A 216 13.57 11.25 16.01
CA PHE A 216 13.98 10.95 17.40
C PHE A 216 14.28 12.24 18.16
N ASP A 217 13.69 12.39 19.34
CA ASP A 217 13.93 13.55 20.21
C ASP A 217 15.31 13.50 20.92
N GLY A 218 15.62 14.53 21.71
CA GLY A 218 16.87 14.62 22.46
C GLY A 218 17.04 13.51 23.50
N ASP A 219 15.94 12.95 23.99
CA ASP A 219 15.92 11.80 24.89
C ASP A 219 16.17 10.47 24.15
N GLY A 220 16.09 10.46 22.82
CA GLY A 220 16.23 9.27 21.98
C GLY A 220 14.93 8.49 21.79
N ARG A 221 13.77 9.10 22.06
CA ARG A 221 12.44 8.53 21.88
C ARG A 221 11.88 8.87 20.50
N LEU A 222 11.12 7.95 19.93
CA LEU A 222 10.43 8.16 18.66
C LEU A 222 9.25 9.10 18.87
N THR A 223 9.27 10.22 18.18
CA THR A 223 8.23 11.26 18.20
C THR A 223 7.90 11.67 16.76
N CYS A 224 6.99 12.61 16.59
CA CYS A 224 6.55 13.07 15.28
C CYS A 224 6.35 14.59 15.23
N ILE A 225 6.67 15.18 14.09
CA ILE A 225 6.34 16.54 13.72
C ILE A 225 4.94 16.53 13.09
N ASP A 226 4.09 17.44 13.52
CA ASP A 226 2.79 17.66 12.89
C ASP A 226 2.93 18.67 11.74
N LYS A 227 2.53 18.27 10.53
CA LYS A 227 2.52 19.18 9.36
C LYS A 227 1.32 20.13 9.37
N ASN A 228 0.38 19.98 10.29
CA ASN A 228 -0.73 20.91 10.44
C ASN A 228 -0.24 22.29 10.92
N MET A 229 -0.23 23.25 10.00
CA MET A 229 0.26 24.62 10.22
C MET A 229 -0.75 25.53 10.93
N HIS A 230 -1.99 25.09 11.11
CA HIS A 230 -3.04 25.86 11.78
C HIS A 230 -2.98 25.81 13.30
N ARG A 231 -2.13 24.94 13.86
CA ARG A 231 -2.01 24.79 15.31
C ARG A 231 -1.53 26.08 15.99
N LEU A 232 -1.84 26.18 17.28
CA LEU A 232 -1.38 27.31 18.11
C LEU A 232 0.15 27.35 18.13
N PRO A 233 0.74 28.55 18.19
CA PRO A 233 2.19 28.66 18.29
C PRO A 233 2.68 28.03 19.60
N ASP A 234 3.79 27.31 19.52
CA ASP A 234 4.37 26.68 20.69
C ASP A 234 5.08 27.73 21.56
N ARG A 235 5.83 28.65 20.95
CA ARG A 235 6.57 29.69 21.68
C ARG A 235 6.40 31.06 21.02
N VAL A 236 6.12 32.06 21.84
CA VAL A 236 6.08 33.47 21.43
C VAL A 236 7.34 34.16 21.93
N LEU A 237 8.11 34.75 21.04
CA LEU A 237 9.26 35.56 21.39
C LEU A 237 8.76 36.99 21.68
N PRO A 238 8.90 37.49 22.94
CA PRO A 238 8.32 38.77 23.32
C PRO A 238 9.06 39.95 22.68
N ASP A 239 10.40 39.83 22.54
CA ASP A 239 11.27 40.92 22.11
C ASP A 239 12.35 40.43 21.13
N TYR A 240 12.87 41.35 20.32
CA TYR A 240 14.00 41.09 19.40
C TYR A 240 15.35 40.93 20.11
N ILE A 241 15.43 41.15 21.43
CA ILE A 241 16.70 41.14 22.18
C ILE A 241 17.42 39.80 22.07
N ARG A 242 16.66 38.70 22.00
CA ARG A 242 17.21 37.34 21.90
C ARG A 242 17.49 36.91 20.46
N ILE A 243 17.19 37.76 19.48
CA ILE A 243 17.34 37.47 18.06
C ILE A 243 18.59 38.22 17.58
N HIS A 244 19.61 37.47 17.18
CA HIS A 244 20.87 38.02 16.68
C HIS A 244 20.79 38.36 15.19
N ASP A 245 20.14 37.48 14.42
CA ASP A 245 20.04 37.63 12.98
C ASP A 245 18.80 36.92 12.43
N TYR A 246 18.27 37.44 11.33
CA TYR A 246 17.17 36.86 10.58
C TYR A 246 17.47 36.97 9.09
N GLN A 247 17.71 35.82 8.46
CA GLN A 247 18.11 35.73 7.06
C GLN A 247 17.02 35.08 6.23
N ILE A 248 16.82 35.64 5.04
CA ILE A 248 15.99 35.08 3.99
C ILE A 248 16.93 34.55 2.91
N PRO A 249 17.29 33.25 2.94
CA PRO A 249 18.13 32.68 1.90
C PRO A 249 17.39 32.72 0.56
N GLU A 250 18.11 33.08 -0.49
CA GLU A 250 17.61 32.99 -1.86
C GLU A 250 17.46 31.51 -2.25
N ARG A 251 16.33 31.18 -2.88
CA ARG A 251 16.06 29.86 -3.42
C ARG A 251 15.86 30.00 -4.93
N SER A 252 16.61 29.22 -5.70
CA SER A 252 16.60 29.22 -7.16
C SER A 252 15.82 28.04 -7.76
N GLN A 253 15.12 27.26 -6.93
CA GLN A 253 14.35 26.10 -7.36
C GLN A 253 12.88 26.44 -7.47
N ASP A 254 12.23 25.90 -8.50
CA ASP A 254 10.79 26.02 -8.71
C ASP A 254 10.03 25.40 -7.54
N THR A 255 9.00 26.11 -7.09
CA THR A 255 8.16 25.71 -5.97
C THR A 255 7.18 24.64 -6.40
N ILE A 256 6.96 23.62 -5.56
CA ILE A 256 5.90 22.63 -5.80
C ILE A 256 4.56 23.36 -5.65
N ASN A 257 3.75 23.36 -6.69
CA ASN A 257 2.48 24.07 -6.74
C ASN A 257 1.28 23.16 -7.05
N LYS A 258 1.55 21.87 -7.27
CA LYS A 258 0.55 20.82 -7.45
C LYS A 258 0.93 19.58 -6.67
N ILE A 259 0.01 19.10 -5.84
CA ILE A 259 0.16 17.84 -5.11
C ILE A 259 -0.94 16.89 -5.52
N LYS A 260 -0.51 15.69 -5.90
CA LYS A 260 -1.39 14.60 -6.31
C LYS A 260 -1.25 13.45 -5.32
N VAL A 261 -2.34 13.14 -4.63
CA VAL A 261 -2.42 12.00 -3.72
C VAL A 261 -3.14 10.87 -4.44
N VAL A 262 -2.40 9.78 -4.65
CA VAL A 262 -2.92 8.55 -5.26
C VAL A 262 -3.21 7.57 -4.13
N PHE A 263 -4.45 7.08 -4.08
CA PHE A 263 -4.92 6.18 -3.02
C PHE A 263 -5.78 5.06 -3.58
N LEU A 264 -5.96 4.02 -2.77
CA LEU A 264 -6.78 2.87 -3.13
C LEU A 264 -8.16 3.02 -2.49
N ASP A 265 -9.24 3.05 -3.28
CA ASP A 265 -10.58 3.19 -2.70
C ASP A 265 -10.91 2.04 -1.73
N ALA A 266 -11.68 2.34 -0.68
CA ALA A 266 -12.19 1.32 0.22
C ALA A 266 -13.40 0.58 -0.35
N ALA A 267 -14.13 1.20 -1.29
CA ALA A 267 -15.20 0.55 -2.01
C ALA A 267 -14.66 -0.32 -3.14
N LEU A 268 -15.16 -1.56 -3.23
CA LEU A 268 -14.93 -2.39 -4.41
C LEU A 268 -15.83 -1.88 -5.53
N GLU A 269 -15.23 -1.53 -6.66
CA GLU A 269 -15.98 -1.19 -7.87
C GLU A 269 -15.89 -2.34 -8.87
N ARG A 270 -16.96 -2.45 -9.66
CA ARG A 270 -17.06 -3.45 -10.70
C ARG A 270 -16.24 -3.00 -11.91
N VAL A 271 -15.27 -3.82 -12.30
CA VAL A 271 -14.44 -3.62 -13.48
C VAL A 271 -14.89 -4.59 -14.57
N ASP A 272 -15.51 -4.04 -15.60
CA ASP A 272 -15.95 -4.82 -16.76
C ASP A 272 -14.81 -5.05 -17.74
N GLY A 273 -14.64 -6.30 -18.13
CA GLY A 273 -13.76 -6.71 -19.23
C GLY A 273 -14.41 -6.56 -20.60
N PRO A 274 -13.63 -6.76 -21.68
CA PRO A 274 -14.18 -6.73 -23.03
C PRO A 274 -15.17 -7.88 -23.25
N TYR A 275 -16.17 -7.62 -24.09
CA TYR A 275 -17.13 -8.64 -24.50
C TYR A 275 -16.42 -9.79 -25.22
N GLN A 276 -16.51 -10.99 -24.67
CA GLN A 276 -15.78 -12.15 -25.17
C GLN A 276 -16.58 -13.46 -25.06
N LYS A 277 -16.09 -14.50 -25.72
CA LYS A 277 -16.62 -15.86 -25.59
C LYS A 277 -16.29 -16.39 -24.20
N LEU A 278 -17.32 -16.72 -23.43
CA LEU A 278 -17.21 -17.27 -22.08
C LEU A 278 -17.17 -18.80 -22.09
N GLY A 279 -17.90 -19.42 -23.03
CA GLY A 279 -17.99 -20.87 -23.10
C GLY A 279 -18.54 -21.36 -24.43
N GLN A 280 -18.42 -22.66 -24.64
CA GLN A 280 -19.02 -23.36 -25.78
C GLN A 280 -19.71 -24.61 -25.27
N ALA A 281 -20.94 -24.83 -25.74
CA ALA A 281 -21.70 -26.04 -25.48
C ALA A 281 -22.01 -26.73 -26.80
N GLN A 282 -21.90 -28.05 -26.81
CA GLN A 282 -22.34 -28.88 -27.91
C GLN A 282 -23.37 -29.88 -27.41
N VAL A 283 -24.47 -29.95 -28.14
CA VAL A 283 -25.63 -30.78 -27.80
C VAL A 283 -25.87 -31.73 -28.95
N THR A 284 -26.05 -33.00 -28.64
CA THR A 284 -26.44 -33.99 -29.65
C THR A 284 -27.82 -34.50 -29.30
N THR A 285 -28.82 -33.93 -29.97
CA THR A 285 -30.21 -34.33 -29.79
C THR A 285 -30.45 -35.72 -30.37
N GLY A 286 -31.19 -36.56 -29.64
CA GLY A 286 -31.50 -37.94 -30.03
C GLY A 286 -33.00 -38.23 -29.96
N PHE A 287 -33.46 -39.25 -30.68
CA PHE A 287 -34.88 -39.64 -30.80
C PHE A 287 -35.65 -39.82 -29.49
N PHE A 288 -34.95 -40.14 -28.38
CA PHE A 288 -35.56 -40.44 -27.09
C PHE A 288 -35.32 -39.36 -26.02
N SER A 289 -34.58 -38.30 -26.34
CA SER A 289 -34.27 -37.21 -25.40
C SER A 289 -35.10 -35.99 -25.75
N MET A 290 -36.28 -35.83 -25.13
CA MET A 290 -37.19 -34.73 -25.48
C MET A 290 -36.77 -33.37 -24.90
N HIS A 291 -36.00 -33.38 -23.80
CA HIS A 291 -35.57 -32.17 -23.10
C HIS A 291 -34.12 -32.38 -22.67
N GLU A 292 -33.22 -31.51 -23.12
CA GLU A 292 -31.82 -31.51 -22.71
C GLU A 292 -31.48 -30.16 -22.08
N LYS A 293 -30.84 -30.23 -20.91
CA LYS A 293 -30.38 -29.06 -20.16
C LYS A 293 -28.87 -29.10 -20.05
N LEU A 294 -28.21 -28.03 -20.44
CA LEU A 294 -26.77 -27.90 -20.26
C LEU A 294 -26.43 -26.66 -19.46
N GLU A 295 -25.74 -26.89 -18.35
CA GLU A 295 -25.13 -25.85 -17.55
C GLU A 295 -23.81 -25.42 -18.18
N CYS A 296 -23.65 -24.11 -18.37
CA CYS A 296 -22.45 -23.51 -18.92
C CYS A 296 -21.83 -22.57 -17.91
N TRP A 297 -20.71 -22.99 -17.32
CA TRP A 297 -19.91 -22.19 -16.40
C TRP A 297 -18.96 -21.27 -17.18
N TRP A 298 -18.78 -20.02 -16.73
CA TRP A 298 -17.91 -19.05 -17.41
C TRP A 298 -16.41 -19.34 -17.30
N SER A 299 -16.02 -20.21 -16.36
CA SER A 299 -14.65 -20.66 -16.15
C SER A 299 -14.64 -22.10 -15.66
N GLU A 300 -13.56 -22.84 -15.93
CA GLU A 300 -13.36 -24.20 -15.43
C GLU A 300 -13.36 -24.24 -13.89
N ASP A 301 -12.79 -23.21 -13.26
CA ASP A 301 -12.73 -23.05 -11.79
C ASP A 301 -14.05 -22.56 -11.16
N ARG A 302 -15.08 -22.27 -11.98
CA ARG A 302 -16.41 -21.78 -11.56
C ARG A 302 -16.39 -20.49 -10.73
N LYS A 303 -15.36 -19.65 -10.88
CA LYS A 303 -15.19 -18.40 -10.12
C LYS A 303 -15.39 -17.15 -10.95
N GLN A 304 -15.27 -17.25 -12.28
CA GLN A 304 -15.43 -16.12 -13.18
C GLN A 304 -16.88 -15.65 -13.21
N ARG A 305 -17.08 -14.35 -13.04
CA ARG A 305 -18.38 -13.70 -13.15
C ARG A 305 -18.53 -13.04 -14.51
N ALA A 306 -19.74 -13.04 -15.04
CA ALA A 306 -20.05 -12.31 -16.26
C ALA A 306 -21.46 -11.73 -16.21
N SER A 307 -21.70 -10.70 -17.02
CA SER A 307 -23.02 -10.09 -17.16
C SER A 307 -23.39 -9.90 -18.63
N GLY A 308 -24.66 -9.61 -18.88
CA GLY A 308 -25.13 -9.31 -20.24
C GLY A 308 -24.87 -10.50 -21.17
N THR A 309 -25.10 -11.70 -20.63
CA THR A 309 -24.75 -12.92 -21.33
C THR A 309 -25.74 -13.20 -22.46
N SER A 310 -25.25 -13.67 -23.59
CA SER A 310 -26.08 -14.01 -24.73
C SER A 310 -25.59 -15.27 -25.43
N MET A 311 -26.53 -16.05 -25.92
CA MET A 311 -26.26 -17.24 -26.69
C MET A 311 -26.15 -16.88 -28.18
N LYS A 312 -25.02 -17.22 -28.78
CA LYS A 312 -24.80 -17.20 -30.22
C LYS A 312 -24.91 -18.62 -30.76
N VAL A 313 -25.91 -18.85 -31.61
CA VAL A 313 -26.12 -20.15 -32.24
C VAL A 313 -25.19 -20.26 -33.45
N LEU A 314 -24.19 -21.14 -33.38
CA LEU A 314 -23.32 -21.46 -34.52
C LEU A 314 -23.99 -22.47 -35.44
N LYS A 315 -24.61 -23.50 -34.83
CA LYS A 315 -25.37 -24.54 -35.52
C LYS A 315 -26.59 -24.86 -34.69
N SER A 316 -27.77 -24.72 -35.29
CA SER A 316 -29.05 -24.94 -34.62
C SER A 316 -29.48 -26.40 -34.73
N VAL A 317 -30.25 -26.88 -33.75
CA VAL A 317 -31.01 -28.14 -33.79
C VAL A 317 -31.95 -28.17 -35.00
N ASN A 318 -32.41 -27.01 -35.47
CA ASN A 318 -33.26 -26.86 -36.65
C ASN A 318 -32.49 -26.72 -37.98
N SER A 319 -31.16 -26.88 -38.00
CA SER A 319 -30.37 -26.75 -39.23
C SER A 319 -30.52 -27.93 -40.21
N GLY A 320 -31.38 -28.91 -39.90
CA GLY A 320 -31.74 -30.02 -40.79
C GLY A 320 -32.86 -29.70 -41.79
N ILE A 321 -33.39 -30.73 -42.46
CA ILE A 321 -34.44 -30.58 -43.49
C ILE A 321 -35.79 -30.11 -42.89
N LEU A 322 -36.06 -30.48 -41.63
CA LEU A 322 -37.29 -30.13 -40.91
C LEU A 322 -36.93 -29.46 -39.57
N PRO A 323 -37.69 -28.44 -39.13
CA PRO A 323 -37.54 -27.87 -37.80
C PRO A 323 -38.04 -28.86 -36.75
N VAL A 324 -37.16 -29.26 -35.83
CA VAL A 324 -37.35 -30.36 -34.89
C VAL A 324 -37.43 -29.92 -33.43
N GLY A 325 -37.15 -28.66 -33.09
CA GLY A 325 -37.21 -28.20 -31.69
C GLY A 325 -37.09 -26.70 -31.45
N THR A 326 -37.02 -26.32 -30.18
CA THR A 326 -36.79 -24.95 -29.70
C THR A 326 -35.54 -24.88 -28.83
N GLU A 327 -34.81 -23.77 -28.95
CA GLU A 327 -33.55 -23.51 -28.24
C GLU A 327 -33.73 -22.24 -27.41
N ARG A 328 -33.48 -22.33 -26.11
CA ARG A 328 -33.58 -21.19 -25.20
C ARG A 328 -32.36 -21.10 -24.29
N TYR A 329 -31.92 -19.88 -24.05
CA TYR A 329 -30.89 -19.55 -23.09
C TYR A 329 -31.50 -18.82 -21.88
N GLU A 330 -31.05 -19.15 -20.69
CA GLU A 330 -31.42 -18.48 -19.44
C GLU A 330 -30.17 -18.25 -18.57
N GLU A 331 -29.90 -16.99 -18.24
CA GLU A 331 -28.88 -16.64 -17.25
C GLU A 331 -29.45 -16.95 -15.86
N LYS A 332 -28.79 -17.85 -15.10
CA LYS A 332 -29.25 -18.27 -13.77
C LYS A 332 -28.63 -17.44 -12.67
N ASP A 333 -27.31 -17.29 -12.72
CA ASP A 333 -26.51 -16.59 -11.72
C ASP A 333 -25.29 -15.91 -12.39
N GLU A 334 -24.56 -15.09 -11.64
CA GLU A 334 -23.38 -14.36 -12.13
C GLU A 334 -22.28 -15.28 -12.68
N PHE A 335 -22.29 -16.58 -12.31
CA PHE A 335 -21.23 -17.55 -12.62
C PHE A 335 -21.57 -18.56 -13.74
N HIS A 336 -22.85 -18.71 -14.08
CA HIS A 336 -23.28 -19.68 -15.09
C HIS A 336 -24.67 -19.38 -15.68
N GLY A 337 -24.90 -19.92 -16.88
CA GLY A 337 -26.19 -19.94 -17.54
C GLY A 337 -26.60 -21.36 -17.93
N GLU A 338 -27.88 -21.53 -18.27
CA GLU A 338 -28.45 -22.79 -18.73
C GLU A 338 -28.95 -22.66 -20.18
N ILE A 339 -28.65 -23.68 -20.98
CA ILE A 339 -29.22 -23.85 -22.32
C ILE A 339 -30.26 -24.96 -22.25
N HIS A 340 -31.49 -24.64 -22.69
CA HIS A 340 -32.61 -25.55 -22.82
C HIS A 340 -32.83 -25.89 -24.29
N VAL A 341 -32.80 -27.17 -24.60
CA VAL A 341 -33.13 -27.70 -25.92
C VAL A 341 -34.32 -28.64 -25.78
N ASP A 342 -35.44 -28.25 -26.39
CA ASP A 342 -36.69 -29.01 -26.35
C ASP A 342 -37.03 -29.51 -27.75
N ILE A 343 -37.19 -30.83 -27.89
CA ILE A 343 -37.55 -31.46 -29.17
C ILE A 343 -39.08 -31.52 -29.27
N ALA A 344 -39.60 -31.18 -30.44
CA ALA A 344 -41.03 -31.21 -30.71
C ALA A 344 -41.57 -32.65 -30.63
N VAL A 345 -42.70 -32.81 -29.92
CA VAL A 345 -43.31 -34.11 -29.61
C VAL A 345 -43.69 -34.92 -30.86
N TRP A 346 -43.90 -34.27 -32.01
CA TRP A 346 -44.21 -34.96 -33.26
C TRP A 346 -43.05 -35.84 -33.74
N VAL A 347 -41.79 -35.50 -33.44
CA VAL A 347 -40.60 -36.21 -33.91
C VAL A 347 -40.57 -37.66 -33.39
N PRO A 348 -40.66 -37.93 -32.06
CA PRO A 348 -40.71 -39.30 -31.55
C PRO A 348 -42.01 -40.03 -31.93
N ILE A 349 -43.16 -39.32 -32.05
CA ILE A 349 -44.43 -39.94 -32.46
C ILE A 349 -44.32 -40.45 -33.90
N LEU A 350 -43.87 -39.62 -34.85
CA LEU A 350 -43.72 -40.04 -36.24
C LEU A 350 -42.69 -41.15 -36.38
N ALA A 351 -41.56 -41.08 -35.67
CA ALA A 351 -40.57 -42.15 -35.67
C ALA A 351 -41.16 -43.49 -35.19
N THR A 352 -41.98 -43.46 -34.12
CA THR A 352 -42.64 -44.64 -33.57
C THR A 352 -43.70 -45.20 -34.53
N VAL A 353 -44.50 -44.33 -35.14
CA VAL A 353 -45.51 -44.71 -36.15
C VAL A 353 -44.83 -45.34 -37.37
N MET A 354 -43.77 -44.72 -37.89
CA MET A 354 -43.04 -45.23 -39.06
C MET A 354 -42.32 -46.56 -38.75
N LEU A 355 -41.82 -46.74 -37.53
CA LEU A 355 -41.26 -48.03 -37.09
C LEU A 355 -42.34 -49.12 -37.03
N LEU A 356 -43.53 -48.80 -36.52
CA LEU A 356 -44.68 -49.72 -36.52
C LEU A 356 -45.15 -50.05 -37.94
N GLU A 357 -45.20 -49.06 -38.83
CA GLU A 357 -45.50 -49.26 -40.25
C GLU A 357 -44.45 -50.17 -40.93
N TYR A 358 -43.16 -49.97 -40.63
CA TYR A 358 -42.09 -50.84 -41.12
C TYR A 358 -42.26 -52.29 -40.64
N ILE A 359 -42.55 -52.50 -39.36
CA ILE A 359 -42.77 -53.85 -38.78
C ILE A 359 -44.03 -54.49 -39.38
N ALA A 360 -45.13 -53.73 -39.52
CA ALA A 360 -46.36 -54.21 -40.14
C ALA A 360 -46.15 -54.57 -41.62
N ALA A 361 -45.40 -53.77 -42.36
CA ALA A 361 -45.04 -54.02 -43.75
C ALA A 361 -44.19 -55.29 -43.91
N ALA A 362 -43.28 -55.56 -42.98
CA ALA A 362 -42.48 -56.79 -42.97
C ALA A 362 -43.32 -58.05 -42.72
N ALA A 363 -44.50 -57.92 -42.10
CA ALA A 363 -45.44 -59.02 -41.88
C ALA A 363 -46.34 -59.31 -43.11
N ILE A 364 -46.30 -58.48 -44.17
CA ILE A 364 -47.07 -58.69 -45.40
C ILE A 364 -46.30 -59.64 -46.34
N PRO A 365 -46.90 -60.78 -46.78
CA PRO A 365 -46.21 -61.76 -47.63
C PRO A 365 -45.81 -61.20 -49.00
N ASP A 366 -44.56 -61.42 -49.38
CA ASP A 366 -43.97 -60.89 -50.60
C ASP A 366 -44.16 -61.89 -51.76
N GLN A 367 -45.21 -61.74 -52.56
CA GLN A 367 -45.41 -62.56 -53.76
C GLN A 367 -44.61 -62.01 -54.94
N THR A 368 -43.31 -62.29 -54.99
CA THR A 368 -42.52 -62.09 -56.22
C THR A 368 -42.59 -63.35 -57.08
N SER A 369 -43.42 -63.33 -58.13
CA SER A 369 -43.49 -64.38 -59.14
C SER A 369 -42.21 -64.40 -59.98
N GLY A 370 -41.32 -65.35 -59.68
CA GLY A 370 -40.23 -65.73 -60.56
C GLY A 370 -40.75 -66.52 -61.77
N GLY A 371 -40.38 -66.09 -62.97
CA GLY A 371 -40.23 -66.90 -64.19
C GLY A 371 -41.48 -67.58 -64.78
N GLN A 372 -41.97 -66.99 -65.87
CA GLN A 372 -42.67 -67.55 -67.06
C GLN A 372 -44.01 -66.86 -67.38
N PRO A 373 -44.33 -66.60 -68.67
CA PRO A 373 -45.46 -65.77 -69.06
C PRO A 373 -46.70 -66.63 -69.34
N VAL A 374 -47.79 -66.45 -68.58
CA VAL A 374 -49.14 -66.85 -69.03
C VAL A 374 -50.17 -65.81 -68.55
N GLN A 375 -51.10 -65.53 -69.45
CA GLN A 375 -52.00 -64.39 -69.49
C GLN A 375 -53.34 -64.68 -68.78
N VAL A 376 -53.87 -63.64 -68.12
CA VAL A 376 -55.27 -63.30 -67.78
C VAL A 376 -56.00 -64.05 -66.65
N ALA A 377 -56.02 -63.43 -65.46
CA ALA A 377 -57.25 -63.12 -64.68
C ALA A 377 -56.91 -62.08 -63.58
N PRO A 378 -57.70 -61.00 -63.38
CA PRO A 378 -57.39 -59.97 -62.40
C PRO A 378 -57.94 -60.40 -61.03
N MET A 379 -57.15 -61.11 -60.24
CA MET A 379 -57.42 -61.28 -58.81
C MET A 379 -56.25 -60.73 -57.99
N SER A 380 -56.55 -59.63 -57.31
CA SER A 380 -55.96 -59.20 -56.03
C SER A 380 -54.44 -59.35 -55.91
N GLY A 381 -53.70 -58.74 -56.83
CA GLY A 381 -52.30 -58.45 -56.61
C GLY A 381 -52.20 -57.23 -55.69
N THR A 382 -51.83 -57.43 -54.43
CA THR A 382 -51.55 -56.35 -53.48
C THR A 382 -50.21 -55.69 -53.84
N GLY A 383 -50.15 -55.00 -54.97
CA GLY A 383 -48.98 -54.25 -55.42
C GLY A 383 -49.27 -53.35 -56.61
N ILE A 384 -48.33 -52.43 -56.88
CA ILE A 384 -48.40 -51.49 -58.01
C ILE A 384 -47.46 -52.01 -59.10
N THR A 385 -47.97 -52.15 -60.32
CA THR A 385 -47.18 -52.54 -61.51
C THR A 385 -46.72 -51.28 -62.24
N LEU A 386 -45.39 -51.08 -62.36
CA LEU A 386 -44.81 -49.92 -63.04
C LEU A 386 -44.79 -50.12 -64.57
N PRO A 387 -44.67 -49.06 -65.39
CA PRO A 387 -44.75 -49.12 -66.86
C PRO A 387 -43.69 -50.01 -67.55
N PHE A 388 -42.71 -50.52 -66.80
CA PHE A 388 -41.61 -51.37 -67.25
C PHE A 388 -41.72 -52.84 -66.79
N GLY A 389 -42.89 -53.29 -66.32
CA GLY A 389 -43.20 -54.72 -66.11
C GLY A 389 -42.79 -55.31 -64.76
N PHE A 390 -42.33 -54.50 -63.80
CA PHE A 390 -42.06 -54.94 -62.43
C PHE A 390 -43.27 -54.68 -61.53
N THR A 391 -43.70 -55.69 -60.76
CA THR A 391 -44.74 -55.57 -59.72
C THR A 391 -44.08 -55.49 -58.35
N ILE A 392 -44.27 -54.37 -57.66
CA ILE A 392 -43.76 -54.15 -56.30
C ILE A 392 -44.90 -54.45 -55.32
N SER A 393 -44.67 -55.31 -54.33
CA SER A 393 -45.65 -55.60 -53.29
C SER A 393 -45.92 -54.36 -52.42
N TRP A 394 -47.17 -54.20 -51.93
CA TRP A 394 -47.53 -53.10 -51.02
C TRP A 394 -46.66 -53.10 -49.74
N GLY A 395 -46.26 -54.28 -49.25
CA GLY A 395 -45.31 -54.41 -48.14
C GLY A 395 -43.97 -53.73 -48.44
N ARG A 396 -43.37 -53.99 -49.61
CA ARG A 396 -42.11 -53.31 -50.00
C ARG A 396 -42.26 -51.81 -50.21
N LEU A 397 -43.41 -51.35 -50.72
CA LEU A 397 -43.69 -49.93 -50.91
C LEU A 397 -43.80 -49.20 -49.56
N LEU A 398 -44.55 -49.76 -48.61
CA LEU A 398 -44.69 -49.25 -47.25
C LEU A 398 -43.36 -49.29 -46.49
N GLN A 399 -42.59 -50.37 -46.66
CA GLN A 399 -41.26 -50.49 -46.08
C GLN A 399 -40.30 -49.41 -46.62
N ALA A 400 -40.33 -49.15 -47.93
CA ALA A 400 -39.53 -48.10 -48.55
C ALA A 400 -39.96 -46.70 -48.11
N GLN A 401 -41.26 -46.46 -47.96
CA GLN A 401 -41.80 -45.20 -47.44
C GLN A 401 -41.41 -44.97 -45.99
N ALA A 402 -41.61 -45.96 -45.11
CA ALA A 402 -41.23 -45.88 -43.71
C ALA A 402 -39.71 -45.70 -43.54
N MET A 403 -38.90 -46.40 -44.33
CA MET A 403 -37.45 -46.23 -44.34
C MET A 403 -37.05 -44.82 -44.81
N GLY A 404 -37.67 -44.32 -45.88
CA GLY A 404 -37.45 -42.96 -46.38
C GLY A 404 -37.82 -41.89 -45.36
N ALA A 405 -38.95 -42.07 -44.65
CA ALA A 405 -39.41 -41.19 -43.59
C ALA A 405 -38.46 -41.22 -42.38
N ILE A 406 -38.04 -42.40 -41.93
CA ILE A 406 -37.06 -42.56 -40.84
C ILE A 406 -35.72 -41.92 -41.24
N MET A 407 -35.22 -42.16 -42.44
CA MET A 407 -33.99 -41.52 -42.93
C MET A 407 -34.13 -40.00 -42.99
N LEU A 408 -35.27 -39.47 -43.44
CA LEU A 408 -35.51 -38.03 -43.49
C LEU A 408 -35.53 -37.43 -42.09
N ILE A 409 -36.11 -38.13 -41.10
CA ILE A 409 -36.06 -37.71 -39.70
C ILE A 409 -34.62 -37.79 -39.16
N MET A 410 -33.87 -38.85 -39.46
CA MET A 410 -32.45 -38.99 -39.08
C MET A 410 -31.57 -37.89 -39.71
N MET A 411 -31.87 -37.48 -40.95
CA MET A 411 -31.19 -36.38 -41.63
C MET A 411 -31.62 -35.01 -41.11
N SER A 412 -32.82 -34.88 -40.53
CA SER A 412 -33.27 -33.65 -39.88
C SER A 412 -32.75 -33.46 -38.46
N LEU A 413 -32.34 -34.54 -37.78
CA LEU A 413 -31.74 -34.47 -36.45
C LEU A 413 -30.25 -34.11 -36.57
N GLY A 414 -29.89 -32.97 -35.98
CA GLY A 414 -28.54 -32.42 -36.03
C GLY A 414 -27.89 -32.29 -34.66
N SER A 415 -26.55 -32.25 -34.66
CA SER A 415 -25.80 -31.66 -33.56
C SER A 415 -25.98 -30.14 -33.56
N ALA A 416 -26.18 -29.57 -32.38
CA ALA A 416 -26.22 -28.14 -32.18
C ALA A 416 -24.97 -27.67 -31.44
N GLN A 417 -24.50 -26.49 -31.82
CA GLN A 417 -23.32 -25.86 -31.26
C GLN A 417 -23.65 -24.42 -30.91
N TYR A 418 -23.45 -24.12 -29.62
CA TYR A 418 -23.74 -22.83 -29.04
C TYR A 418 -22.46 -22.23 -28.47
N GLU A 419 -22.27 -20.94 -28.68
CA GLU A 419 -21.29 -20.16 -27.94
C GLU A 419 -22.02 -19.20 -27.03
N ILE A 420 -21.56 -19.09 -25.79
CA ILE A 420 -22.06 -18.08 -24.88
C ILE A 420 -21.03 -16.96 -24.83
N TRP A 421 -21.52 -15.75 -25.05
CA TRP A 421 -20.74 -14.52 -25.05
C TRP A 421 -21.25 -13.61 -23.94
N GLY A 422 -20.37 -12.82 -23.34
CA GLY A 422 -20.74 -11.88 -22.28
C GLY A 422 -19.57 -10.98 -21.89
N THR A 423 -19.84 -10.03 -21.00
CA THR A 423 -18.79 -9.20 -20.39
C THR A 423 -18.36 -9.83 -19.06
N PRO A 424 -17.15 -10.43 -18.98
CA PRO A 424 -16.63 -10.88 -17.70
C PRO A 424 -16.33 -9.66 -16.84
N TYR A 425 -16.55 -9.75 -15.54
CA TYR A 425 -16.23 -8.65 -14.63
C TYR A 425 -15.67 -9.17 -13.31
N ASP A 426 -14.93 -8.30 -12.63
CA ASP A 426 -14.43 -8.56 -11.28
C ASP A 426 -14.61 -7.33 -10.40
N TYR A 427 -14.59 -7.53 -9.08
CA TYR A 427 -14.63 -6.46 -8.10
C TYR A 427 -13.21 -6.14 -7.66
N ALA A 428 -12.72 -4.96 -8.00
CA ALA A 428 -11.40 -4.51 -7.65
C ALA A 428 -11.46 -3.19 -6.87
N TYR A 429 -10.46 -2.97 -6.01
CA TYR A 429 -10.24 -1.64 -5.46
C TYR A 429 -9.63 -0.77 -6.55
N LEU A 430 -10.25 0.37 -6.85
CA LEU A 430 -9.73 1.28 -7.86
C LEU A 430 -8.72 2.23 -7.24
N GLU A 431 -7.64 2.46 -7.98
CA GLU A 431 -6.71 3.54 -7.71
C GLU A 431 -7.38 4.86 -8.12
N LYS A 432 -7.56 5.74 -7.14
CA LYS A 432 -8.18 7.06 -7.30
C LYS A 432 -7.17 8.14 -6.93
N GLU A 433 -7.42 9.34 -7.42
CA GLU A 433 -6.48 10.45 -7.31
C GLU A 433 -7.22 11.67 -6.78
N SER A 434 -6.63 12.33 -5.79
CA SER A 434 -7.01 13.65 -5.31
C SER A 434 -5.90 14.63 -5.67
N VAL A 435 -6.26 15.83 -6.12
CA VAL A 435 -5.30 16.83 -6.57
C VAL A 435 -5.58 18.17 -5.90
N ALA A 436 -4.56 18.72 -5.25
CA ALA A 436 -4.54 20.09 -4.74
C ALA A 436 -3.62 20.95 -5.62
N ILE A 437 -4.16 22.02 -6.21
CA ILE A 437 -3.45 22.94 -7.10
C ILE A 437 -3.71 24.37 -6.61
N GLU A 438 -2.73 25.24 -6.75
CA GLU A 438 -2.92 26.67 -6.56
C GLU A 438 -3.72 27.30 -7.71
N GLU A 439 -4.67 28.17 -7.36
CA GLU A 439 -5.57 28.79 -8.33
C GLU A 439 -4.82 29.76 -9.26
N GLY A 440 -5.14 29.72 -10.56
CA GLY A 440 -4.63 30.68 -11.55
C GLY A 440 -3.28 30.32 -12.19
N LEU A 441 -2.77 29.11 -11.97
CA LEU A 441 -1.55 28.61 -12.62
C LEU A 441 -1.78 28.18 -14.07
N GLU A 442 -0.82 28.50 -14.93
CA GLU A 442 -0.79 28.00 -16.31
C GLU A 442 -0.15 26.60 -16.37
N TYR A 443 -0.55 25.76 -17.33
CA TYR A 443 -0.13 24.36 -17.41
C TYR A 443 1.40 24.15 -17.46
N TRP A 444 2.15 25.12 -18.01
CA TRP A 444 3.63 25.04 -18.07
C TRP A 444 4.33 25.45 -16.78
N GLU A 445 3.60 26.08 -15.84
CA GLU A 445 4.12 26.44 -14.52
C GLU A 445 3.87 25.31 -13.51
N GLU A 446 3.09 24.29 -13.86
CA GLU A 446 2.79 23.16 -12.99
C GLU A 446 4.05 22.34 -12.66
N ASN A 447 4.39 22.30 -11.37
CA ASN A 447 5.42 21.46 -10.78
C ASN A 447 4.76 20.50 -9.78
N GLU A 448 4.58 19.26 -10.23
CA GLU A 448 3.79 18.24 -9.57
C GLU A 448 4.62 17.34 -8.65
N ARG A 449 4.09 17.08 -7.45
CA ARG A 449 4.54 16.01 -6.56
C ARG A 449 3.46 14.97 -6.38
N VAL A 450 3.80 13.72 -6.68
CA VAL A 450 2.91 12.56 -6.49
C VAL A 450 3.23 11.86 -5.18
N ILE A 451 2.22 11.67 -4.34
CA ILE A 451 2.27 10.91 -3.10
C ILE A 451 1.35 9.71 -3.29
N LYS A 452 1.89 8.49 -3.24
CA LYS A 452 1.10 7.26 -3.29
C LYS A 452 0.97 6.69 -1.90
N ASN A 453 -0.26 6.57 -1.41
CA ASN A 453 -0.53 5.99 -0.10
C ASN A 453 -1.80 5.12 -0.13
N ASP A 454 -1.59 3.81 -0.14
CA ASP A 454 -2.67 2.82 -0.29
C ASP A 454 -3.46 2.62 1.02
N PHE A 455 -3.03 3.17 2.15
CA PHE A 455 -3.77 3.08 3.43
C PHE A 455 -4.92 4.09 3.54
N LEU A 456 -4.95 5.09 2.66
CA LEU A 456 -6.07 6.01 2.53
C LEU A 456 -7.21 5.30 1.79
N GLY A 457 -8.44 5.44 2.28
CA GLY A 457 -9.59 4.73 1.70
C GLY A 457 -10.82 5.62 1.46
N SER A 458 -10.63 6.94 1.35
CA SER A 458 -11.70 7.86 0.98
C SER A 458 -11.17 9.16 0.39
N TYR A 459 -11.98 9.79 -0.45
CA TYR A 459 -11.70 11.11 -1.01
C TYR A 459 -11.49 12.16 0.07
N GLU A 460 -12.34 12.23 1.10
CA GLU A 460 -12.20 13.24 2.17
C GLU A 460 -10.82 13.17 2.86
N GLN A 461 -10.32 11.95 3.11
CA GLN A 461 -9.00 11.75 3.71
C GLN A 461 -7.88 12.16 2.73
N ALA A 462 -7.98 11.74 1.47
CA ALA A 462 -7.00 12.08 0.44
C ALA A 462 -6.96 13.59 0.15
N ASP A 463 -8.11 14.26 0.08
CA ASP A 463 -8.25 15.71 -0.12
C ASP A 463 -7.63 16.47 1.06
N SER A 464 -7.94 16.05 2.29
CA SER A 464 -7.38 16.69 3.48
C SER A 464 -5.85 16.56 3.54
N LEU A 465 -5.31 15.41 3.13
CA LEU A 465 -3.87 15.19 3.05
C LEU A 465 -3.25 16.02 1.93
N ALA A 466 -3.87 16.04 0.74
CA ALA A 466 -3.37 16.81 -0.41
C ALA A 466 -3.27 18.30 -0.09
N ILE A 467 -4.29 18.87 0.59
CA ILE A 467 -4.29 20.27 1.03
C ILE A 467 -3.20 20.51 2.08
N LEU A 468 -3.10 19.64 3.09
CA LEU A 468 -2.11 19.78 4.16
C LEU A 468 -0.67 19.71 3.62
N GLU A 469 -0.39 18.74 2.74
CA GLU A 469 0.91 18.63 2.07
C GLU A 469 1.17 19.84 1.16
N HIS A 470 0.14 20.37 0.51
CA HIS A 470 0.31 21.52 -0.38
C HIS A 470 0.71 22.77 0.41
N ILE A 471 0.04 23.03 1.55
CA ILE A 471 0.41 24.12 2.46
C ILE A 471 1.82 23.90 3.04
N TRP A 472 2.16 22.65 3.38
CA TRP A 472 3.48 22.28 3.88
C TRP A 472 4.58 22.59 2.86
N GLU A 473 4.46 22.09 1.63
CA GLU A 473 5.46 22.29 0.58
C GLU A 473 5.55 23.76 0.14
N LYS A 474 4.41 24.46 0.08
CA LYS A 474 4.39 25.91 -0.17
C LYS A 474 5.08 26.69 0.94
N SER A 475 4.90 26.30 2.19
CA SER A 475 5.60 26.94 3.31
C SER A 475 7.10 26.65 3.23
N ASN A 476 7.49 25.41 2.99
CA ASN A 476 8.87 24.96 2.79
C ASN A 476 9.57 25.66 1.61
N ALA A 477 8.81 26.13 0.62
CA ALA A 477 9.31 26.96 -0.48
C ALA A 477 9.91 28.31 -0.02
N TYR A 478 9.52 28.81 1.16
CA TYR A 478 10.01 30.06 1.75
C TYR A 478 10.92 29.81 2.96
N PRO A 479 12.14 29.27 2.76
CA PRO A 479 13.07 29.02 3.85
C PRO A 479 13.46 30.31 4.55
N ARG A 480 13.71 30.19 5.85
CA ARG A 480 14.14 31.26 6.75
C ARG A 480 15.20 30.72 7.68
N LYS A 481 16.16 31.56 8.05
CA LYS A 481 17.16 31.25 9.07
C LYS A 481 17.08 32.27 10.18
N LEU A 482 17.07 31.79 11.42
CA LEU A 482 16.95 32.63 12.60
C LEU A 482 18.07 32.26 13.58
N LEU A 483 18.86 33.24 13.98
CA LEU A 483 19.88 33.08 15.02
C LEU A 483 19.32 33.63 16.32
N ILE A 484 19.18 32.78 17.34
CA ILE A 484 18.68 33.17 18.67
C ILE A 484 19.60 32.74 19.79
N ASP A 485 19.44 33.35 20.96
CA ASP A 485 19.95 32.77 22.21
C ASP A 485 19.35 31.37 22.42
N ASP A 486 20.18 30.39 22.76
CA ASP A 486 19.77 29.00 22.92
C ASP A 486 18.55 28.84 23.84
N ASP A 487 17.46 28.27 23.36
CA ASP A 487 16.28 27.92 24.17
C ASP A 487 16.11 26.40 24.19
N LEU A 488 16.34 25.80 25.36
CA LEU A 488 16.33 24.35 25.56
C LEU A 488 14.92 23.73 25.45
N ALA A 489 13.88 24.57 25.46
CA ALA A 489 12.49 24.13 25.30
C ALA A 489 12.15 23.82 23.83
N LEU A 490 12.89 24.39 22.88
CA LEU A 490 12.60 24.29 21.46
C LEU A 490 13.00 22.92 20.90
N GLU A 491 12.11 22.37 20.07
CA GLU A 491 12.34 21.15 19.32
C GLU A 491 12.05 21.35 17.84
N ILE A 492 12.54 20.43 17.00
CA ILE A 492 12.16 20.42 15.58
C ILE A 492 10.64 20.26 15.49
N GLY A 493 10.02 21.03 14.60
CA GLY A 493 8.59 21.03 14.39
C GLY A 493 7.86 22.12 15.15
N ASP A 494 8.48 22.76 16.14
CA ASP A 494 7.82 23.83 16.91
C ASP A 494 7.57 25.08 16.05
N ILE A 495 6.43 25.74 16.30
CA ILE A 495 6.04 27.01 15.68
C ILE A 495 6.40 28.16 16.62
N LEU A 496 7.32 29.00 16.16
CA LEU A 496 7.72 30.24 16.80
C LEU A 496 6.91 31.41 16.26
N VAL A 497 6.50 32.32 17.14
CA VAL A 497 5.99 33.65 16.76
C VAL A 497 7.06 34.68 17.06
N LEU A 498 7.47 35.38 16.02
CA LEU A 498 8.37 36.53 16.11
C LEU A 498 7.62 37.74 16.70
N PRO A 499 8.33 38.76 17.23
CA PRO A 499 7.68 39.94 17.81
C PRO A 499 6.83 40.75 16.81
N ASP A 500 7.05 40.60 15.49
CA ASP A 500 6.21 41.17 14.43
C ASP A 500 4.92 40.38 14.15
N GLY A 501 4.67 39.31 14.90
CA GLY A 501 3.52 38.42 14.74
C GLY A 501 3.69 37.36 13.65
N ARG A 502 4.84 37.31 12.95
CA ARG A 502 5.08 36.29 11.93
C ARG A 502 5.35 34.93 12.56
N LYS A 503 4.77 33.90 11.97
CA LYS A 503 4.97 32.50 12.36
C LYS A 503 6.13 31.87 11.57
N PHE A 504 7.02 31.19 12.28
CA PHE A 504 8.16 30.46 11.75
C PHE A 504 8.15 29.05 12.30
N MET A 505 8.20 28.04 11.42
CA MET A 505 8.28 26.65 11.84
C MET A 505 9.73 26.17 11.77
N ILE A 506 10.20 25.52 12.84
CA ILE A 506 11.55 24.95 12.91
C ILE A 506 11.60 23.63 12.13
N SER A 507 12.45 23.54 11.12
CA SER A 507 12.76 22.29 10.40
C SER A 507 14.12 21.70 10.77
N GLY A 508 15.06 22.54 11.22
CA GLY A 508 16.41 22.15 11.60
C GLY A 508 16.98 23.04 12.70
N MET A 509 17.90 22.48 13.47
CA MET A 509 18.56 23.18 14.58
C MET A 509 20.05 22.86 14.58
N SER A 510 20.89 23.85 14.86
CA SER A 510 22.32 23.65 15.04
C SER A 510 22.90 24.66 16.01
N LYS A 511 23.89 24.26 16.81
CA LYS A 511 24.65 25.19 17.67
C LYS A 511 26.06 24.70 17.93
N ALA A 512 26.94 25.64 18.25
CA ALA A 512 28.26 25.37 18.79
C ALA A 512 28.23 25.61 20.30
N VAL A 513 28.61 24.61 21.09
CA VAL A 513 28.55 24.66 22.55
C VAL A 513 29.94 24.91 23.11
N ARG A 514 30.07 25.95 23.94
CA ARG A 514 31.31 26.31 24.64
C ARG A 514 31.02 26.54 26.12
N ARG A 515 32.01 26.29 26.99
CA ARG A 515 31.83 26.46 28.44
C ARG A 515 31.73 27.94 28.79
N GLY A 516 30.68 28.29 29.55
CA GLY A 516 30.50 29.65 30.10
C GLY A 516 30.00 30.69 29.10
N GLU A 517 29.79 30.33 27.84
CA GLU A 517 29.23 31.19 26.80
C GLU A 517 27.79 30.73 26.49
N VAL A 518 26.86 31.67 26.30
CA VAL A 518 25.50 31.32 25.84
C VAL A 518 25.62 30.89 24.40
N PRO A 519 25.32 29.63 24.07
CA PRO A 519 25.44 29.19 22.69
C PRO A 519 24.39 29.92 21.84
N ILE A 520 24.79 30.29 20.63
CA ILE A 520 23.87 30.84 19.63
C ILE A 520 23.26 29.65 18.89
N LEU A 521 21.93 29.57 18.95
CA LEU A 521 21.14 28.54 18.29
C LEU A 521 20.74 29.03 16.91
N ASN A 522 21.24 28.33 15.89
CA ASN A 522 20.87 28.53 14.50
C ASN A 522 19.67 27.64 14.16
N LEU A 523 18.53 28.29 13.95
CA LEU A 523 17.28 27.67 13.55
C LEU A 523 17.11 27.78 12.04
N GLU A 524 16.98 26.63 11.40
CA GLU A 524 16.57 26.53 10.01
C GLU A 524 15.10 26.14 9.97
N GLY A 525 14.35 26.74 9.06
CA GLY A 525 12.92 26.59 9.04
C GLY A 525 12.31 27.33 7.87
N PHE A 526 11.02 27.59 7.97
CA PHE A 526 10.30 28.31 6.94
C PHE A 526 9.17 29.15 7.53
N LYS A 527 8.72 30.13 6.75
CA LYS A 527 7.57 30.96 7.10
C LYS A 527 6.31 30.10 7.02
N VAL A 528 5.50 30.11 8.07
CA VAL A 528 4.20 29.44 8.05
C VAL A 528 3.24 30.27 7.20
N MET A 529 2.73 29.68 6.12
CA MET A 529 1.70 30.28 5.29
C MET A 529 0.34 29.88 5.86
N THR A 530 -0.45 30.85 6.31
CA THR A 530 -1.87 30.63 6.58
C THR A 530 -2.64 30.89 5.27
N PRO A 531 -3.64 30.05 4.94
CA PRO A 531 -4.48 30.27 3.77
C PRO A 531 -5.26 31.58 3.86
#